data_AF-A0A7C0UIX4-F1
#
_entry.id   AF-A0A7C0UIX4-F1
#
_cell.length_a   1.000
_cell.length_b   1.000
_cell.length_c   1.000
_cell.angle_alpha   90.00
_cell.angle_beta   90.00
_cell.angle_gamma   90.00
#
_symmetry.space_group_name_H-M   'P 1'
#
loop_
_entity.id
_entity.type
_entity.pdbx_description
1 polymer ?
#
loop_
_entity_poly.entity_id
_entity_poly.type
_entity_poly.pdbx_seq_one_letter_code
_entity_poly.pdbx_strand_id
1 'polypeptide(L)'
;TKIRGGVQDIYHIDAYRVTAKNVLDIGWEEIVADKNNIIIIEWANKIKKIIPQKSLWIKLKLVNPSHAIPAESRRTEASENKREIILLSK
;
A
#
# COMPACT_ATOMS: atom_id res chain seq x y z
N THR A 1 -2.51 31.66 -14.90
CA THR A 1 -2.61 30.91 -13.64
C THR A 1 -1.71 29.69 -13.71
N LYS A 2 -0.60 29.64 -12.97
CA LYS A 2 0.28 28.46 -12.93
C LYS A 2 -0.45 27.40 -12.11
N ILE A 3 -0.93 26.32 -12.74
CA ILE A 3 -1.40 25.15 -12.01
C ILE A 3 -0.16 24.57 -11.34
N ARG A 4 0.00 24.83 -10.04
CA ARG A 4 1.13 24.33 -9.25
C ARG A 4 0.88 22.87 -8.94
N GLY A 5 1.77 22.00 -9.43
CA GLY A 5 1.89 20.58 -9.04
C GLY A 5 0.87 19.68 -9.71
N GLY A 6 1.09 19.34 -10.97
CA GLY A 6 0.41 18.19 -11.58
C GLY A 6 1.04 16.91 -11.05
N VAL A 7 0.22 15.90 -10.78
CA VAL A 7 0.71 14.52 -10.60
C VAL A 7 1.38 14.13 -11.90
N GLN A 8 2.64 13.70 -11.83
CA GLN A 8 3.38 13.29 -13.01
C GLN A 8 3.00 11.86 -13.37
N ASP A 9 3.22 10.94 -12.43
CA ASP A 9 2.94 9.52 -12.61
C ASP A 9 2.21 8.91 -11.41
N ILE A 10 1.44 7.85 -11.66
CA ILE A 10 0.77 7.05 -10.63
C ILE A 10 1.30 5.62 -10.72
N TYR A 11 1.92 5.14 -9.64
CA TYR A 11 2.44 3.80 -9.53
C TYR A 11 1.53 2.97 -8.62
N HIS A 12 1.07 1.82 -9.10
CA HIS A 12 0.38 0.82 -8.28
C HIS A 12 1.26 -0.41 -8.13
N ILE A 13 1.52 -0.80 -6.88
CA ILE A 13 2.34 -1.96 -6.52
C ILE A 13 1.49 -2.89 -5.67
N ASP A 14 1.20 -4.08 -6.18
CA ASP A 14 0.64 -5.16 -5.37
C ASP A 14 1.79 -6.00 -4.76
N ALA A 15 2.12 -5.71 -3.51
CA ALA A 15 3.17 -6.42 -2.78
C ALA A 15 2.78 -7.85 -2.38
N TYR A 16 1.60 -8.35 -2.78
CA TYR A 16 1.25 -9.75 -2.56
C TYR A 16 2.19 -10.70 -3.32
N ARG A 17 2.57 -10.34 -4.56
CA ARG A 17 3.32 -11.20 -5.50
C ARG A 17 4.81 -10.88 -5.61
N VAL A 18 5.23 -9.72 -5.12
CA VAL A 18 6.62 -9.24 -5.26
C VAL A 18 7.32 -9.16 -3.90
N THR A 19 8.64 -9.29 -3.93
CA THR A 19 9.49 -9.07 -2.75
C THR A 19 10.08 -7.66 -2.77
N ALA A 20 10.58 -7.20 -1.62
CA ALA A 20 11.26 -5.91 -1.54
C ALA A 20 12.44 -5.81 -2.52
N LYS A 21 13.17 -6.92 -2.74
CA LYS A 21 14.27 -6.95 -3.71
C LYS A 21 13.76 -6.69 -5.14
N ASN A 22 12.68 -7.35 -5.54
CA ASN A 22 12.10 -7.14 -6.88
C ASN A 22 11.67 -5.69 -7.09
N VAL A 23 11.14 -5.05 -6.05
CA VAL A 23 10.73 -3.64 -6.11
C VAL A 23 11.95 -2.72 -6.22
N LEU A 24 13.03 -2.99 -5.47
CA LEU A 24 14.29 -2.23 -5.60
C LEU A 24 14.87 -2.35 -7.02
N ASP A 25 14.89 -3.56 -7.58
CA ASP A 25 15.48 -3.84 -8.89
C ASP A 25 14.77 -3.11 -10.07
N ILE A 26 13.54 -2.60 -9.89
CA ILE A 26 12.78 -1.88 -10.94
C ILE A 26 12.91 -0.36 -10.87
N GLY A 27 13.87 0.17 -10.10
CA GLY A 27 14.08 1.62 -9.95
C GLY A 27 13.23 2.24 -8.86
N TRP A 28 13.11 1.56 -7.71
CA TRP A 28 12.35 2.06 -6.56
C TRP A 28 12.86 3.42 -6.09
N GLU A 29 14.19 3.59 -6.02
CA GLU A 29 14.79 4.82 -5.52
C GLU A 29 14.39 6.05 -6.35
N GLU A 30 14.36 5.93 -7.68
CA GLU A 30 13.94 7.01 -8.58
C GLU A 30 12.46 7.31 -8.42
N ILE A 31 11.62 6.26 -8.35
CA ILE A 31 10.17 6.38 -8.22
C ILE A 31 9.79 7.13 -6.92
N VAL A 32 10.42 6.80 -5.78
CA VAL A 32 10.12 7.45 -4.50
C VAL A 32 10.78 8.82 -4.32
N ALA A 33 11.85 9.11 -5.07
CA ALA A 33 12.54 10.40 -5.00
C ALA A 33 11.75 11.53 -5.67
N ASP A 34 10.94 11.22 -6.70
CA ASP A 34 10.08 12.20 -7.35
C ASP A 34 8.82 12.48 -6.53
N LYS A 35 8.71 13.74 -6.08
CA LYS A 35 7.60 14.22 -5.25
C LYS A 35 6.30 14.43 -6.03
N ASN A 36 6.36 14.45 -7.36
CA ASN A 36 5.19 14.54 -8.21
C ASN A 36 4.54 13.17 -8.46
N ASN A 37 5.17 12.09 -7.99
CA ASN A 37 4.62 10.75 -8.08
C ASN A 37 3.60 10.49 -6.96
N ILE A 38 2.55 9.75 -7.32
CA ILE A 38 1.67 9.10 -6.36
C ILE A 38 1.94 7.61 -6.42
N ILE A 39 2.29 7.01 -5.28
CA ILE A 39 2.56 5.57 -5.20
C ILE A 39 1.55 4.93 -4.27
N ILE A 40 0.86 3.92 -4.79
CA ILE A 40 -0.16 3.14 -4.11
C ILE A 40 0.39 1.72 -3.92
N ILE A 41 0.54 1.27 -2.69
CA ILE A 41 1.08 -0.07 -2.41
C ILE A 41 0.04 -0.88 -1.64
N GLU A 42 -0.45 -1.97 -2.22
CA GLU A 42 -1.24 -2.98 -1.51
C GLU A 42 -0.34 -4.00 -0.82
N TRP A 43 -0.80 -4.56 0.32
CA TRP A 43 -0.01 -5.50 1.14
C TRP A 43 1.35 -4.94 1.57
N ALA A 44 1.39 -3.62 1.80
CA ALA A 44 2.63 -2.87 1.99
C ALA A 44 3.48 -3.33 3.18
N ASN A 45 2.87 -4.03 4.14
CA ASN A 45 3.60 -4.70 5.24
C ASN A 45 4.67 -5.67 4.74
N LYS A 46 4.48 -6.33 3.59
CA LYS A 46 5.44 -7.27 3.00
C LYS A 46 6.76 -6.60 2.56
N ILE A 47 6.71 -5.32 2.21
CA ILE A 47 7.87 -4.53 1.75
C ILE A 47 8.15 -3.32 2.65
N LYS A 48 7.67 -3.33 3.90
CA LYS A 48 7.76 -2.22 4.86
C LYS A 48 9.16 -1.64 5.02
N LYS A 49 10.21 -2.45 4.86
CA LYS A 49 11.62 -2.04 5.04
C LYS A 49 12.09 -1.00 4.02
N ILE A 50 11.52 -0.99 2.81
CA ILE A 50 11.93 -0.08 1.73
C ILE A 50 11.01 1.14 1.60
N ILE A 51 9.90 1.16 2.35
CA ILE A 51 8.92 2.24 2.30
C ILE A 51 9.44 3.44 3.12
N PRO A 52 9.36 4.68 2.58
CA PRO A 52 9.75 5.87 3.32
C PRO A 52 9.06 5.98 4.69
N GLN A 53 9.73 6.56 5.68
CA GLN A 53 9.11 6.76 7.00
C GLN A 53 7.91 7.73 6.94
N LYS A 54 7.98 8.74 6.06
CA LYS A 54 6.94 9.76 5.89
C LYS A 54 5.88 9.32 4.88
N SER A 55 5.22 8.20 5.17
CA SER A 55 4.21 7.58 4.31
C SER A 55 2.83 7.60 4.97
N LEU A 56 1.76 7.78 4.19
CA LEU A 56 0.41 7.64 4.70
C LEU A 56 0.00 6.17 4.69
N TRP A 57 -0.10 5.58 5.87
CA TRP A 57 -0.55 4.19 6.05
C TRP A 57 -2.06 4.15 6.24
N ILE A 58 -2.75 3.47 5.33
CA ILE A 58 -4.20 3.25 5.37
C ILE A 58 -4.43 1.77 5.69
N LYS A 59 -5.12 1.51 6.80
CA LYS A 59 -5.49 0.15 7.20
C LYS A 59 -6.97 -0.05 6.89
N LEU A 60 -7.25 -0.94 5.94
CA LEU A 60 -8.61 -1.35 5.64
C LEU A 60 -8.96 -2.57 6.48
N LYS A 61 -10.13 -2.51 7.13
CA LYS A 61 -10.71 -3.61 7.87
C LYS A 61 -12.09 -3.87 7.28
N LEU A 62 -12.33 -5.11 6.88
CA LEU A 62 -13.69 -5.53 6.52
C LEU A 62 -14.57 -5.43 7.77
N VAL A 63 -15.61 -4.62 7.69
CA VAL A 63 -16.66 -4.58 8.71
C VAL A 63 -17.73 -5.53 8.22
N ASN A 64 -17.83 -6.70 8.85
CA ASN A 64 -18.87 -7.66 8.50
C ASN A 64 -20.25 -7.02 8.76
N PRO A 65 -21.15 -6.99 7.75
CA PRO A 65 -22.53 -6.59 7.99
C PRO A 65 -23.22 -7.74 8.73
N SER A 66 -23.27 -7.63 10.07
CA SER A 66 -24.25 -8.20 11.02
C SER A 66 -24.82 -9.62 10.85
N HIS A 67 -24.28 -10.48 9.98
CA HIS A 67 -24.64 -11.89 9.94
C HIS A 67 -23.54 -12.66 10.68
N ALA A 68 -23.95 -13.24 11.81
CA ALA A 68 -23.07 -13.91 12.75
C ALA A 68 -22.23 -14.99 12.05
N ILE A 69 -20.96 -14.66 11.78
CA ILE A 69 -20.00 -15.67 11.35
C ILE A 69 -19.69 -16.56 12.58
N PRO A 70 -19.79 -17.90 12.43
CA PRO A 70 -19.40 -18.85 13.48
C PRO A 70 -18.04 -18.52 14.06
N ALA A 71 -17.88 -18.70 15.37
CA ALA A 71 -16.65 -18.32 16.07
C ALA A 71 -15.41 -19.04 15.52
N GLU A 72 -15.58 -20.25 14.97
CA GLU A 72 -14.50 -20.99 14.30
C GLU A 72 -13.98 -20.31 13.03
N SER A 73 -14.83 -19.67 12.22
CA SER A 73 -14.43 -19.06 10.95
C SER A 73 -13.81 -17.66 11.12
N ARG A 74 -13.99 -17.04 12.29
CA ARG A 74 -13.44 -15.71 12.61
C ARG A 74 -11.91 -15.66 12.72
N ARG A 75 -11.25 -16.77 13.06
CA ARG A 75 -9.77 -16.79 13.25
C ARG A 75 -9.03 -16.74 11.91
N THR A 76 -9.54 -17.39 10.88
CA THR A 76 -8.91 -17.50 9.56
C THR A 76 -9.13 -16.23 8.72
N GLU A 77 -10.35 -15.68 8.73
CA GLU A 77 -10.67 -14.45 7.98
C GLU A 77 -10.01 -13.20 8.56
N ALA A 78 -9.86 -13.09 9.88
CA ALA A 78 -9.30 -11.88 10.51
C ALA A 78 -7.80 -11.67 10.20
N SER A 79 -7.06 -12.74 9.89
CA SER A 79 -5.67 -12.66 9.42
C SER A 79 -5.55 -12.30 7.94
N GLU A 80 -6.50 -12.73 7.10
CA GLU A 80 -6.49 -12.46 5.65
C GLU A 80 -7.13 -11.10 5.30
N ASN A 81 -8.07 -10.60 6.12
CA ASN A 81 -8.85 -9.38 5.85
C ASN A 81 -8.17 -8.06 6.24
N LYS A 82 -6.86 -8.06 6.50
CA LYS A 82 -6.09 -6.83 6.76
C LYS A 82 -5.33 -6.44 5.50
N ARG A 83 -5.92 -5.53 4.72
CA ARG A 83 -5.22 -4.89 3.61
C ARG A 83 -4.61 -3.59 4.11
N GLU A 84 -3.29 -3.50 4.05
CA GLU A 84 -2.57 -2.25 4.27
C GLU A 84 -2.31 -1.63 2.91
N ILE A 85 -2.85 -0.43 2.70
CA ILE A 85 -2.57 0.40 1.54
C ILE A 85 -1.67 1.53 2.00
N ILE A 86 -0.66 1.87 1.22
CA ILE A 86 0.12 3.08 1.43
C ILE A 86 -0.11 4.03 0.29
N LEU A 87 -0.32 5.29 0.64
CA LEU A 87 -0.18 6.41 -0.27
C LEU A 87 1.11 7.14 0.03
N LEU A 88 2.01 7.15 -0.94
CA LEU A 88 3.15 8.06 -0.98
C LEU A 88 2.76 9.22 -1.87
N SER A 89 2.65 10.40 -1.29
CA SER A 89 2.51 11.66 -2.01
C SER A 89 2.98 12.76 -1.07
N LYS A 90 4.11 13.39 -1.39
CA LYS A 90 4.59 14.68 -0.84
C LYS A 90 5.93 15.15 -1.41
#